data_AF-A0A8J7N7C0-F1
#
_entry.id   AF-A0A8J7N7C0-F1
#
_cell.length_a   1.000
_cell.length_b   1.000
_cell.length_c   1.000
_cell.angle_alpha   90.00
_cell.angle_beta   90.00
_cell.angle_gamma   90.00
#
_symmetry.space_group_name_H-M   'P 1'
#
loop_
_entity.id
_entity.type
_entity.pdbx_description
1 polymer ?
#
loop_
_entity_poly.entity_id
_entity_poly.type
_entity_poly.pdbx_seq_one_letter_code
_entity_poly.pdbx_strand_id
1 'polypeptide(L)'
;ALGGKPQALNQTGYTQSDVTLLAYADRYGVDPAIRAKLAQEDLKIRQQNDGLLMERLFNVNLYYKAYANQSLNQQAELDRFRRAGIPTSSAPPVELKPE
;
A
#
# COMPACT_ATOMS: atom_id res chain seq x y z
N ALA A 1 -6.39 -0.86 -29.25
CA ALA A 1 -6.81 -0.62 -27.86
C ALA A 1 -6.44 -1.85 -27.04
N LEU A 2 -5.74 -1.69 -25.91
CA LEU A 2 -5.41 -2.80 -25.01
C LEU A 2 -6.72 -3.33 -24.40
N GLY A 3 -7.26 -4.38 -25.00
CA GLY A 3 -8.60 -4.93 -24.76
C GLY A 3 -8.83 -5.46 -23.35
N GLY A 4 -9.02 -4.55 -22.40
CA GLY A 4 -9.49 -4.88 -21.06
C GLY A 4 -10.88 -5.50 -21.12
N LYS A 5 -11.11 -6.55 -20.31
CA LYS A 5 -12.42 -7.20 -20.16
C LYS A 5 -13.27 -6.37 -19.17
N PRO A 6 -14.29 -5.62 -19.61
CA PRO A 6 -15.11 -4.79 -18.71
C PRO A 6 -15.86 -5.61 -17.66
N GLN A 7 -16.09 -6.91 -17.92
CA GLN A 7 -16.69 -7.84 -16.96
C GLN A 7 -15.81 -8.07 -15.73
N ALA A 8 -14.49 -7.86 -15.83
CA ALA A 8 -13.57 -7.97 -14.69
C ALA A 8 -13.80 -6.86 -13.66
N LEU A 9 -14.37 -5.71 -14.05
CA LEU A 9 -14.68 -4.60 -13.13
C LEU A 9 -15.89 -4.90 -12.24
N ASN A 10 -16.75 -5.85 -12.66
CA ASN A 10 -17.94 -6.28 -11.93
C ASN A 10 -17.71 -7.59 -11.15
N GLN A 11 -16.53 -8.19 -11.24
CA GLN A 11 -16.19 -9.37 -10.43
C GLN A 11 -15.89 -8.92 -8.99
N THR A 12 -16.86 -9.10 -8.12
CA THR A 12 -16.65 -9.02 -6.68
C THR A 12 -16.09 -10.34 -6.18
N GLY A 13 -14.80 -10.39 -5.86
CA GLY A 13 -14.14 -11.57 -5.31
C GLY A 13 -13.18 -12.25 -6.29
N TYR A 14 -12.71 -13.43 -5.92
CA TYR A 14 -11.78 -14.24 -6.69
C TYR A 14 -12.54 -15.25 -7.57
N THR A 15 -11.96 -15.58 -8.72
CA THR A 15 -12.48 -16.58 -9.64
C THR A 15 -12.04 -17.99 -9.22
N GLN A 16 -12.71 -19.03 -9.74
CA GLN A 16 -12.27 -20.42 -9.50
C GLN A 16 -10.83 -20.67 -9.99
N SER A 17 -10.35 -19.91 -10.99
CA SER A 17 -8.95 -19.97 -11.44
C SER A 17 -7.95 -19.41 -10.41
N ASP A 18 -8.39 -18.58 -9.46
CA ASP A 18 -7.51 -17.97 -8.46
C ASP A 18 -7.31 -18.86 -7.22
N VAL A 19 -8.07 -19.94 -7.08
CA VAL A 19 -8.02 -20.83 -5.91
C VAL A 19 -6.63 -21.43 -5.72
N THR A 20 -5.97 -21.87 -6.79
CA THR A 20 -4.61 -22.42 -6.73
C THR A 20 -3.58 -21.36 -6.34
N LEU A 21 -3.76 -20.12 -6.82
CA LEU A 21 -2.90 -18.99 -6.46
C LEU A 21 -3.05 -18.63 -4.98
N LEU A 22 -4.30 -18.56 -4.49
CA LEU A 22 -4.59 -18.29 -3.09
C LEU A 22 -4.02 -19.38 -2.17
N ALA A 23 -4.22 -20.65 -2.51
CA ALA A 23 -3.64 -21.77 -1.77
C ALA A 23 -2.10 -21.70 -1.72
N TYR A 24 -1.47 -21.31 -2.83
CA TYR A 24 -0.02 -21.10 -2.85
C TYR A 24 0.41 -19.88 -2.04
N ALA A 25 -0.32 -18.77 -2.08
CA ALA A 25 -0.02 -17.57 -1.30
C ALA A 25 -0.17 -17.81 0.21
N ASP A 26 -1.19 -18.56 0.62
CA ASP A 26 -1.49 -18.90 2.01
C ASP A 26 -0.57 -19.99 2.59
N ARG A 27 0.40 -20.50 1.81
CA ARG A 27 1.28 -21.61 2.21
C ARG A 27 2.07 -21.39 3.51
N TYR A 28 2.29 -20.14 3.90
CA TYR A 28 2.99 -19.78 5.14
C TYR A 28 2.04 -19.43 6.29
N GLY A 29 0.73 -19.58 6.08
CA GLY A 29 -0.31 -19.19 7.01
C GLY A 29 -0.58 -17.68 7.01
N VAL A 30 -1.80 -17.32 7.39
CA VAL A 30 -2.24 -15.95 7.61
C VAL A 30 -3.05 -15.92 8.89
N ASP A 31 -2.86 -14.88 9.70
CA ASP A 31 -3.71 -14.66 10.87
C ASP A 31 -5.16 -14.36 10.42
N PRO A 32 -6.14 -15.21 10.77
CA PRO A 32 -7.54 -14.99 10.36
C PRO A 32 -8.13 -13.70 10.94
N ALA A 33 -7.58 -13.19 12.03
CA ALA A 33 -7.99 -11.96 12.68
C ALA A 33 -7.23 -10.71 12.17
N ILE A 34 -6.33 -10.85 11.18
CA ILE A 34 -5.44 -9.76 10.75
C ILE A 34 -6.19 -8.49 10.35
N ARG A 35 -7.34 -8.61 9.70
CA ARG A 35 -8.15 -7.47 9.25
C ARG A 35 -8.72 -6.69 10.43
N ALA A 36 -9.25 -7.39 11.43
CA ALA A 36 -9.81 -6.77 12.63
C ALA A 36 -8.71 -6.11 13.46
N LYS A 37 -7.57 -6.80 13.62
CA LYS A 37 -6.40 -6.27 14.32
C LYS A 37 -5.86 -5.01 13.65
N LEU A 38 -5.63 -5.05 12.34
CA LEU A 38 -5.13 -3.91 11.57
C LEU A 38 -6.09 -2.72 11.66
N ALA A 39 -7.41 -2.95 11.61
CA ALA A 39 -8.39 -1.87 11.75
C ALA A 39 -8.34 -1.18 13.13
N GLN A 40 -8.12 -1.95 14.20
CA GLN A 40 -7.97 -1.40 15.55
C GLN A 40 -6.66 -0.61 15.72
N GLU A 41 -5.55 -1.17 15.23
CA GLU A 41 -4.23 -0.52 15.27
C GLU A 41 -4.21 0.77 14.43
N ASP A 42 -4.81 0.73 13.25
CA ASP A 42 -4.93 1.87 12.36
C ASP A 42 -5.76 3.00 12.95
N LEU A 43 -6.89 2.67 13.61
CA LEU A 43 -7.70 3.66 14.32
C LEU A 43 -6.89 4.36 15.43
N LYS A 44 -6.09 3.61 16.20
CA LYS A 44 -5.22 4.17 17.24
C LYS A 44 -4.19 5.15 16.64
N ILE A 45 -3.57 4.80 15.52
CA ILE A 45 -2.62 5.68 14.83
C ILE A 45 -3.31 6.97 14.38
N ARG A 46 -4.51 6.86 13.78
CA ARG A 46 -5.27 8.03 13.35
C ARG A 46 -5.63 8.95 14.51
N GLN A 47 -6.12 8.41 15.62
CA GLN A 47 -6.42 9.18 16.84
C GLN A 47 -5.21 9.90 17.41
N GLN A 48 -4.02 9.27 17.38
CA GLN A 48 -2.79 9.88 17.87
C GLN A 48 -2.23 10.97 16.93
N ASN A 49 -2.61 10.93 15.65
CA ASN A 49 -2.17 11.87 14.62
C ASN A 49 -3.33 12.74 14.11
N ASP A 50 -4.37 12.94 14.95
CA ASP A 50 -5.48 13.82 14.62
C ASP A 50 -4.94 15.23 14.37
N GLY A 51 -5.16 15.72 13.15
CA GLY A 51 -4.71 17.04 12.72
C GLY A 51 -5.19 18.15 13.66
N LEU A 52 -4.53 19.30 13.60
CA LEU A 52 -4.91 20.47 14.42
C LEU A 52 -6.39 20.84 14.15
N LEU A 53 -7.04 21.48 15.12
CA LEU A 53 -8.46 21.90 15.01
C LEU A 53 -8.75 22.63 13.69
N MET A 54 -7.84 23.51 13.25
CA MET A 54 -7.96 24.25 12.00
C MET A 54 -7.82 23.37 10.76
N GLU A 55 -6.88 22.41 10.75
CA GLU A 55 -6.70 21.49 9.62
C GLU A 55 -7.94 20.60 9.43
N ARG A 56 -8.62 20.24 10.54
CA ARG A 56 -9.91 19.52 10.53
C ARG A 56 -11.06 20.37 10.01
N LEU A 57 -11.13 21.65 10.40
CA LEU A 57 -12.15 22.60 9.92
C LEU A 57 -12.05 22.86 8.42
N PHE A 58 -10.84 22.83 7.84
CA PHE A 58 -10.62 23.03 6.40
C PHE A 58 -10.55 21.72 5.60
N ASN A 59 -10.90 20.57 6.21
CA ASN A 59 -10.92 19.25 5.57
C ASN A 59 -9.63 18.93 4.78
N VAL A 60 -8.48 19.35 5.33
CA VAL A 60 -7.18 19.10 4.69
C VAL A 60 -6.88 17.62 4.80
N ASN A 61 -6.48 17.00 3.69
CA ASN A 61 -6.20 15.57 3.66
C ASN A 61 -4.87 15.27 4.38
N LEU A 62 -4.94 14.99 5.68
CA LEU A 62 -3.79 14.72 6.55
C LEU A 62 -3.22 13.30 6.42
N TYR A 63 -3.79 12.47 5.55
CA TYR A 63 -3.40 11.07 5.41
C TYR A 63 -1.88 10.91 5.29
N TYR A 64 -1.25 11.61 4.36
CA TYR A 64 0.21 11.54 4.17
C TYR A 64 1.03 12.01 5.38
N LYS A 65 0.49 12.93 6.19
CA LYS A 65 1.15 13.42 7.42
C LYS A 65 1.03 12.38 8.55
N ALA A 66 -0.14 11.76 8.71
CA ALA A 66 -0.37 10.72 9.72
C ALA A 66 0.51 9.47 9.49
N TYR A 67 0.75 9.11 8.23
CA TYR A 67 1.55 7.94 7.85
C TYR A 67 2.99 8.31 7.43
N ALA A 68 3.46 9.55 7.67
CA ALA A 68 4.79 9.99 7.25
C ALA A 68 5.90 9.08 7.80
N ASN A 69 5.80 8.66 9.06
CA ASN A 69 6.76 7.76 9.71
C ASN A 69 6.73 6.32 9.16
N GLN A 70 5.69 5.96 8.42
CA GLN A 70 5.52 4.66 7.78
C GLN A 70 5.85 4.72 6.27
N SER A 71 6.08 5.93 5.75
CA SER A 71 6.48 6.13 4.36
C SER A 71 7.96 5.77 4.18
N LEU A 72 8.26 5.06 3.10
CA LEU A 72 9.63 4.78 2.68
C LEU A 72 10.00 5.70 1.52
N ASN A 73 11.23 6.21 1.54
CA ASN A 73 11.80 6.88 0.39
C ASN A 73 12.14 5.81 -0.67
N GLN A 74 11.43 5.83 -1.79
CA GLN A 74 11.53 4.77 -2.80
C GLN A 74 12.94 4.65 -3.38
N GLN A 75 13.62 5.79 -3.60
CA GLN A 75 14.98 5.81 -4.14
C GLN A 75 16.00 5.29 -3.12
N ALA A 76 15.87 5.70 -1.85
CA ALA A 76 16.75 5.23 -0.79
C ALA A 76 16.65 3.72 -0.54
N GLU A 77 15.42 3.17 -0.54
CA GLU A 77 15.20 1.72 -0.42
C GLU A 77 15.73 0.95 -1.63
N LEU A 78 15.59 1.54 -2.82
CA LEU A 78 16.08 0.92 -4.04
C LEU A 78 17.61 0.86 -4.06
N ASP A 79 18.29 1.94 -3.64
CA ASP A 79 19.75 1.95 -3.48
C ASP A 79 20.22 1.02 -2.35
N ARG A 80 19.41 0.84 -1.29
CA ARG A 80 19.66 -0.17 -0.25
C ARG A 80 19.60 -1.58 -0.84
N PHE A 81 18.59 -1.90 -1.65
CA PHE A 81 18.47 -3.21 -2.28
C PHE A 81 19.57 -3.49 -3.30
N ARG A 82 19.95 -2.49 -4.12
CA ARG A 82 21.10 -2.60 -5.03
C ARG A 82 22.38 -2.94 -4.29
N ARG A 83 22.68 -2.23 -3.19
CA ARG A 83 23.85 -2.49 -2.34
C ARG A 83 23.82 -3.88 -1.71
N ALA A 84 22.64 -4.38 -1.38
CA ALA A 84 22.44 -5.73 -0.85
C ALA A 84 22.48 -6.83 -1.94
N GLY A 85 22.62 -6.48 -3.23
CA GLY A 85 22.59 -7.44 -4.34
C GLY A 85 21.22 -8.08 -4.58
N ILE A 86 20.15 -7.49 -4.05
CA ILE A 86 18.78 -8.01 -4.22
C ILE A 86 18.25 -7.56 -5.58
N PRO A 87 17.75 -8.47 -6.42
CA PRO A 87 17.15 -8.10 -7.69
C PRO A 87 15.86 -7.30 -7.46
N THR A 88 15.78 -6.11 -8.06
CA THR A 88 14.58 -5.27 -8.08
C THR A 88 14.05 -5.16 -9.52
N SER A 89 12.74 -5.00 -9.69
CA SER A 89 12.17 -4.66 -11.01
C SER A 89 12.72 -3.31 -11.51
N SER A 90 12.61 -3.05 -12.81
CA SER A 90 12.98 -1.74 -13.37
C SER A 90 12.15 -0.65 -12.69
N ALA A 91 12.82 0.25 -11.98
CA ALA A 91 12.20 1.43 -11.40
C ALA A 91 12.26 2.60 -12.39
N PRO A 92 11.25 3.49 -12.37
CA PRO A 92 11.34 4.74 -13.11
C PRO A 92 12.57 5.53 -12.66
N PRO A 93 13.23 6.26 -13.58
CA PRO A 93 14.32 7.16 -13.21
C PRO A 93 13.81 8.20 -12.21
N VAL A 94 14.74 8.76 -11.42
CA VAL A 94 14.43 9.92 -10.58
C VAL A 94 13.92 11.01 -11.52
N GLU A 95 12.62 11.31 -11.50
CA GLU A 95 12.12 12.49 -12.18
C GLU A 95 12.87 13.69 -11.61
N LEU A 96 13.60 14.40 -12.47
CA LEU A 96 14.03 15.76 -12.17
C LEU A 96 12.74 16.53 -11.94
N LYS A 97 12.46 16.93 -10.68
CA LYS A 97 11.40 17.92 -10.42
C LYS A 97 11.63 19.09 -11.40
N PRO A 98 10.64 19.51 -12.19
CA PRO A 98 10.78 20.77 -12.91
C PRO A 98 11.00 21.87 -11.85
N GLU A 99 12.06 22.65 -12.02
CA GLU A 99 12.33 23.84 -11.21
C GLU A 99 11.17 24.84 -11.27
#